data_AF-A0A1A8PFV0-F1
#
_entry.id   AF-A0A1A8PFV0-F1
#
_cell.length_a   1.000
_cell.length_b   1.000
_cell.length_c   1.000
_cell.angle_alpha   90.00
_cell.angle_beta   90.00
_cell.angle_gamma   90.00
#
_symmetry.space_group_name_H-M   'P 1'
#
loop_
_entity.id
_entity.type
_entity.pdbx_description
1 polymer ?
#
loop_
_entity_poly.entity_id
_entity_poly.type
_entity_poly.pdbx_seq_one_letter_code
_entity_poly.pdbx_strand_id
1 'polypeptide(L)'
;NPLLTYQLYDKFAEAVAIQLEEERLVKIKDVLKELPAPHYRTLEFLMHHLVRMASYSSETNMHARNLAIVWAPNLLRSKDIEASGFNGTAAFMEVRVQSIVVEFILTHVPQLFPQEGVPTERRKSLPSPSAMPNPELAFFKSSQPNFGNISPGDGPLPIRPYHAIIEGTDKRKGSLKGRKWMSIFNIKERFPDPRRKHKQSAKEKEKT
;
A
#
# COMPACT_ATOMS: atom_id res chain seq x y z
N ASN A 1 15.33 -7.24 6.22
CA ASN A 1 14.31 -7.81 7.14
C ASN A 1 13.03 -7.01 6.98
N PRO A 2 11.87 -7.65 6.80
CA PRO A 2 10.57 -6.98 6.86
C PRO A 2 10.33 -6.41 8.26
N LEU A 3 9.32 -5.55 8.42
CA LEU A 3 9.06 -4.90 9.70
C LEU A 3 8.77 -5.91 10.82
N LEU A 4 7.99 -6.95 10.54
CA LEU A 4 7.70 -8.03 11.49
C LEU A 4 8.81 -9.09 11.55
N THR A 5 9.93 -8.86 10.87
CA THR A 5 11.12 -9.73 10.75
C THR A 5 10.84 -11.08 10.12
N TYR A 6 11.87 -11.70 9.55
CA TYR A 6 11.73 -13.05 9.00
C TYR A 6 11.73 -14.11 10.10
N GLN A 7 12.47 -13.86 11.18
CA GLN A 7 12.68 -14.78 12.29
C GLN A 7 11.40 -15.06 13.08
N LEU A 8 10.48 -14.09 13.12
CA LEU A 8 9.22 -14.21 13.84
C LEU A 8 8.05 -14.60 12.93
N TYR A 9 8.28 -14.81 11.62
CA TYR A 9 7.22 -15.12 10.67
C TYR A 9 6.38 -16.32 11.12
N ASP A 10 7.03 -17.45 11.38
CA ASP A 10 6.34 -18.69 11.77
C ASP A 10 5.58 -18.51 13.09
N LYS A 11 6.15 -17.78 14.05
CA LYS A 11 5.49 -17.48 15.32
C LYS A 11 4.22 -16.66 15.13
N PHE A 12 4.22 -15.70 14.21
CA PHE A 12 3.02 -14.93 13.87
C PHE A 12 1.97 -15.81 13.16
N ALA A 13 2.39 -16.66 12.22
CA ALA A 13 1.51 -17.57 11.50
C ALA A 13 0.84 -18.60 12.44
N GLU A 14 1.62 -19.19 13.35
CA GLU A 14 1.12 -20.09 14.40
C GLU A 14 0.15 -19.38 15.34
N ALA A 15 0.47 -18.16 15.76
CA ALA A 15 -0.38 -17.39 16.65
C ALA A 15 -1.78 -17.16 16.04
N VAL A 16 -1.85 -16.74 14.77
CA VAL A 16 -3.16 -16.51 14.12
C VAL A 16 -3.93 -17.78 13.78
N ALA A 17 -3.28 -18.95 13.79
CA ALA A 17 -3.96 -20.24 13.63
C ALA A 17 -4.70 -20.67 14.91
N ILE A 18 -4.46 -20.02 16.05
CA ILE A 18 -5.21 -20.26 17.29
C ILE A 18 -6.68 -19.84 17.11
N GLN A 19 -7.60 -20.73 17.50
CA GLN A 19 -9.03 -20.55 17.28
C GLN A 19 -9.67 -19.55 18.25
N LEU A 20 -9.21 -19.55 19.51
CA LEU A 20 -9.70 -18.63 20.53
C LEU A 20 -8.99 -17.28 20.39
N GLU A 21 -9.79 -16.22 20.24
CA GLU A 21 -9.29 -14.87 20.02
C GLU A 21 -8.44 -14.35 21.19
N GLU A 22 -8.84 -14.61 22.43
CA GLU A 22 -8.10 -14.20 23.62
C GLU A 22 -6.71 -14.86 23.70
N GLU A 23 -6.63 -16.16 23.38
CA GLU A 23 -5.36 -16.88 23.33
C GLU A 23 -4.47 -16.38 22.18
N ARG A 24 -5.08 -16.08 21.03
CA ARG A 24 -4.40 -15.46 19.90
C ARG A 24 -3.83 -14.10 20.28
N LEU A 25 -4.60 -13.27 20.97
CA LEU A 25 -4.18 -11.94 21.43
C LEU A 25 -2.96 -12.03 22.35
N VAL A 26 -3.00 -12.93 23.34
CA VAL A 26 -1.88 -13.19 24.25
C VAL A 26 -0.64 -13.63 23.46
N LYS A 27 -0.80 -14.60 22.56
CA LYS A 27 0.32 -15.12 21.76
C LYS A 27 0.94 -14.05 20.87
N ILE A 28 0.12 -13.28 20.14
CA ILE A 28 0.59 -12.17 19.29
C ILE A 28 1.33 -11.14 20.13
N LYS A 29 0.80 -10.79 21.31
CA LYS A 29 1.46 -9.85 22.23
C LYS A 29 2.84 -10.35 22.67
N ASP A 30 2.99 -11.64 22.93
CA ASP A 30 4.28 -12.21 23.28
C ASP A 30 5.27 -12.18 22.11
N VAL A 31 4.82 -12.52 20.89
CA VAL A 31 5.68 -12.42 19.69
C VAL A 31 6.10 -10.97 19.43
N LEU A 32 5.22 -9.99 19.63
CA LEU A 32 5.54 -8.58 19.47
C LEU A 32 6.65 -8.11 20.44
N LYS A 33 6.72 -8.66 21.66
CA LYS A 33 7.78 -8.33 22.63
C LYS A 33 9.17 -8.80 22.17
N GLU A 34 9.22 -9.80 21.30
CA GLU A 34 10.48 -10.30 20.73
C GLU A 34 11.01 -9.41 19.59
N LEU A 35 10.21 -8.47 19.08
CA LEU A 35 10.66 -7.56 18.02
C LEU A 35 11.80 -6.66 18.52
N PRO A 36 12.79 -6.36 17.67
CA PRO A 36 13.75 -5.30 17.96
C PRO A 36 13.03 -3.98 18.25
N ALA A 37 13.49 -3.23 19.26
CA ALA A 37 12.83 -2.00 19.70
C ALA A 37 12.51 -0.99 18.57
N PRO A 38 13.38 -0.77 17.56
CA PRO A 38 13.04 0.10 16.43
C PRO A 38 11.85 -0.42 15.61
N HIS A 39 11.79 -1.73 15.37
CA HIS A 39 10.72 -2.38 14.61
C HIS A 39 9.38 -2.27 15.35
N TYR A 40 9.39 -2.55 16.66
CA TYR A 40 8.19 -2.42 17.51
C TYR A 40 7.62 -1.00 17.48
N ARG A 41 8.46 0.03 17.69
CA ARG A 41 8.01 1.43 17.68
C ARG A 41 7.48 1.88 16.32
N THR A 42 8.10 1.45 15.23
CA THR A 42 7.61 1.75 13.88
C THR A 42 6.27 1.06 13.62
N LEU A 43 6.12 -0.21 14.03
CA LEU A 43 4.87 -0.95 13.89
C LEU A 43 3.75 -0.30 14.71
N GLU A 44 4.00 0.03 15.97
CA GLU A 44 3.06 0.72 16.85
C GLU A 44 2.53 2.02 16.21
N PHE A 45 3.45 2.88 15.75
CA PHE A 45 3.07 4.14 15.11
C PHE A 45 2.23 3.91 13.85
N LEU A 46 2.66 2.98 12.99
CA LEU A 46 1.94 2.64 11.78
C LEU A 46 0.53 2.11 12.10
N MET A 47 0.41 1.17 13.03
CA MET A 47 -0.88 0.55 13.37
C MET A 47 -1.87 1.58 13.91
N HIS A 48 -1.43 2.50 14.78
CA HIS A 48 -2.26 3.61 15.22
C HIS A 48 -2.71 4.52 14.07
N HIS A 49 -1.82 4.79 13.10
CA HIS A 49 -2.18 5.57 11.91
C HIS A 49 -3.21 4.86 11.05
N LEU A 50 -3.05 3.55 10.83
CA LEU A 50 -3.98 2.75 10.04
C LEU A 50 -5.36 2.62 10.71
N VAL A 51 -5.42 2.51 12.04
CA VAL A 51 -6.70 2.58 12.79
C VAL A 51 -7.39 3.92 12.55
N ARG A 52 -6.63 5.03 12.60
CA ARG A 52 -7.17 6.35 12.28
C ARG A 52 -7.65 6.43 10.83
N MET A 53 -6.93 5.86 9.86
CA MET A 53 -7.43 5.82 8.49
C MET A 53 -8.74 5.02 8.38
N ALA A 54 -8.82 3.89 9.08
CA ALA A 54 -10.01 3.05 9.11
C ALA A 54 -11.23 3.76 9.72
N SER A 55 -11.05 4.74 10.62
CA SER A 55 -12.17 5.54 11.14
C SER A 55 -12.85 6.42 10.09
N TYR A 56 -12.18 6.68 8.95
CA TYR A 56 -12.76 7.37 7.79
C TYR A 56 -13.27 6.39 6.72
N SER A 57 -13.55 5.14 7.08
CA SER A 57 -13.97 4.12 6.09
C SER A 57 -15.31 4.42 5.44
N SER A 58 -16.19 5.20 6.07
CA SER A 58 -17.46 5.64 5.48
C SER A 58 -17.28 6.49 4.21
N GLU A 59 -16.15 7.21 4.12
CA GLU A 59 -15.81 8.06 2.96
C GLU A 59 -14.82 7.35 2.03
N THR A 60 -13.79 6.74 2.61
CA THR A 60 -12.67 6.15 1.84
C THR A 60 -12.92 4.72 1.39
N ASN A 61 -13.91 4.03 1.97
CA ASN A 61 -14.12 2.58 1.85
C ASN A 61 -12.93 1.71 2.29
N MET A 62 -11.96 2.30 3.00
CA MET A 62 -10.77 1.60 3.51
C MET A 62 -11.00 1.08 4.94
N HIS A 63 -11.67 -0.06 5.05
CA HIS A 63 -11.84 -0.78 6.32
C HIS A 63 -10.54 -1.48 6.74
N ALA A 64 -10.43 -1.90 8.00
CA ALA A 64 -9.26 -2.58 8.55
C ALA A 64 -8.80 -3.77 7.68
N ARG A 65 -9.74 -4.60 7.21
CA ARG A 65 -9.43 -5.71 6.28
C ARG A 65 -8.77 -5.25 4.99
N ASN A 66 -9.28 -4.18 4.36
CA ASN A 66 -8.71 -3.66 3.11
C ASN A 66 -7.30 -3.11 3.34
N LEU A 67 -7.10 -2.41 4.46
CA LEU A 67 -5.78 -1.91 4.86
C LEU A 67 -4.82 -3.07 5.11
N ALA A 68 -5.24 -4.12 5.81
CA ALA A 68 -4.42 -5.29 6.07
C ALA A 68 -3.97 -5.98 4.77
N ILE A 69 -4.87 -6.16 3.80
CA ILE A 69 -4.54 -6.75 2.49
C ILE A 69 -3.42 -5.97 1.79
N VAL A 70 -3.48 -4.63 1.81
CA VAL A 70 -2.50 -3.77 1.12
C VAL A 70 -1.17 -3.71 1.88
N TRP A 71 -1.23 -3.68 3.21
CA TRP A 71 -0.04 -3.51 4.04
C TRP A 71 0.71 -4.82 4.31
N ALA A 72 0.01 -5.95 4.40
CA ALA A 72 0.61 -7.23 4.76
C ALA A 72 1.87 -7.62 3.96
N PRO A 73 1.88 -7.52 2.60
CA PRO A 73 3.06 -7.86 1.80
C PRO A 73 4.30 -6.96 2.06
N ASN A 74 4.08 -5.79 2.66
CA ASN A 74 5.12 -4.83 3.01
C ASN A 74 5.61 -4.98 4.46
N LEU A 75 4.84 -5.66 5.31
CA LEU A 75 5.12 -5.78 6.74
C LEU A 75 5.64 -7.17 7.14
N LEU A 76 5.17 -8.22 6.47
CA LEU A 76 5.45 -9.61 6.82
C LEU A 76 5.80 -10.41 5.58
N ARG A 77 6.86 -11.22 5.66
CA ARG A 77 7.31 -12.11 4.57
C ARG A 77 7.97 -13.36 5.14
N SER A 78 7.80 -14.49 4.46
CA SER A 78 8.57 -15.72 4.72
C SER A 78 9.85 -15.75 3.87
N LYS A 79 10.99 -16.11 4.49
CA LYS A 79 12.27 -16.31 3.78
C LYS A 79 12.21 -17.44 2.77
N ASP A 80 11.57 -18.53 3.16
CA ASP A 80 11.55 -19.76 2.36
C ASP A 80 10.73 -19.56 1.09
N ILE A 81 9.65 -18.79 1.16
CA ILE A 81 8.82 -18.45 0.00
C ILE A 81 9.56 -17.52 -0.97
N GLU A 82 10.28 -16.51 -0.45
CA GLU A 82 11.09 -15.63 -1.31
C GLU A 82 12.21 -16.39 -2.04
N ALA A 83 12.81 -17.39 -1.39
CA ALA A 83 13.89 -18.18 -1.97
C ALA A 83 13.41 -19.26 -2.96
N SER A 84 12.26 -19.89 -2.69
CA SER A 84 11.76 -21.02 -3.47
C SER A 84 10.86 -20.63 -4.64
N GLY A 85 10.35 -19.39 -4.68
CA GLY A 85 9.49 -18.92 -5.77
C GLY A 85 8.21 -19.76 -5.92
N PHE A 86 7.66 -20.24 -4.79
CA PHE A 86 6.49 -21.13 -4.77
C PHE A 86 5.38 -20.65 -5.72
N ASN A 87 4.90 -21.56 -6.56
CA ASN A 87 3.80 -21.32 -7.48
C ASN A 87 2.55 -22.12 -7.05
N GLY A 88 1.37 -21.65 -7.43
CA GLY A 88 0.10 -22.31 -7.13
C GLY A 88 -0.47 -22.04 -5.73
N THR A 89 -1.18 -23.02 -5.16
CA THR A 89 -2.02 -22.87 -3.96
C THR A 89 -1.25 -22.39 -2.72
N ALA A 90 0.00 -22.80 -2.55
CA ALA A 90 0.83 -22.43 -1.40
C ALA A 90 1.06 -20.90 -1.32
N ALA A 91 1.33 -20.26 -2.46
CA ALA A 91 1.53 -18.81 -2.52
C ALA A 91 0.27 -18.02 -2.13
N PHE A 92 -0.92 -18.52 -2.49
CA PHE A 92 -2.19 -17.90 -2.09
C PHE A 92 -2.46 -18.06 -0.59
N MET A 93 -2.16 -19.23 -0.03
CA MET A 93 -2.29 -19.46 1.41
C MET A 93 -1.37 -18.54 2.21
N GLU A 94 -0.13 -18.37 1.75
CA GLU A 94 0.85 -17.46 2.35
C GLU A 94 0.34 -16.01 2.38
N VAL A 95 -0.12 -15.48 1.24
CA VAL A 95 -0.69 -14.12 1.17
C VAL A 95 -1.88 -13.98 2.12
N ARG A 96 -2.71 -15.02 2.23
CA ARG A 96 -3.83 -15.03 3.16
C ARG A 96 -3.36 -14.98 4.62
N VAL A 97 -2.38 -15.79 5.01
CA VAL A 97 -1.82 -15.77 6.36
C VAL A 97 -1.28 -14.38 6.70
N GLN A 98 -0.49 -13.77 5.80
CA GLN A 98 0.04 -12.43 6.00
C GLN A 98 -1.07 -11.41 6.25
N SER A 99 -2.14 -11.45 5.44
CA SER A 99 -3.28 -10.55 5.60
C SER A 99 -4.00 -10.74 6.94
N ILE A 100 -4.16 -11.98 7.41
CA ILE A 100 -4.83 -12.30 8.68
C ILE A 100 -4.01 -11.79 9.86
N VAL A 101 -2.68 -11.96 9.83
CA VAL A 101 -1.78 -11.44 10.88
C VAL A 101 -1.92 -9.93 11.00
N VAL A 102 -1.83 -9.20 9.89
CA VAL A 102 -1.92 -7.73 9.91
C VAL A 102 -3.33 -7.26 10.26
N GLU A 103 -4.38 -7.92 9.77
CA GLU A 103 -5.77 -7.60 10.14
C GLU A 103 -5.96 -7.77 11.65
N PHE A 104 -5.47 -8.86 12.22
CA PHE A 104 -5.59 -9.13 13.65
C PHE A 104 -4.86 -8.08 14.51
N ILE A 105 -3.62 -7.73 14.15
CA ILE A 105 -2.87 -6.68 14.86
C ILE A 105 -3.62 -5.35 14.76
N LEU A 106 -4.15 -5.02 13.58
CA LEU A 106 -4.83 -3.76 13.31
C LEU A 106 -6.17 -3.63 14.05
N THR A 107 -6.91 -4.72 14.23
CA THR A 107 -8.18 -4.71 14.97
C THR A 107 -7.99 -4.70 16.49
N HIS A 108 -6.79 -5.07 16.98
CA HIS A 108 -6.46 -5.16 18.41
C HIS A 108 -5.40 -4.16 18.86
N VAL A 109 -5.22 -3.05 18.13
CA VAL A 109 -4.22 -2.02 18.46
C VAL A 109 -4.33 -1.53 19.91
N PRO A 110 -5.53 -1.21 20.46
CA PRO A 110 -5.63 -0.73 21.84
C PRO A 110 -5.10 -1.73 22.89
N GLN A 111 -5.26 -3.03 22.64
CA GLN A 111 -4.85 -4.10 23.55
C GLN A 111 -3.36 -4.47 23.38
N LEU A 112 -2.85 -4.38 22.14
CA LEU A 112 -1.47 -4.73 21.78
C LEU A 112 -0.49 -3.58 22.03
N PHE A 113 -0.94 -2.35 21.83
CA PHE A 113 -0.19 -1.11 21.98
C PHE A 113 -0.98 -0.12 22.85
N PRO A 114 -1.11 -0.36 24.17
CA PRO A 114 -1.78 0.56 25.06
C PRO A 114 -1.06 1.91 24.99
N GLN A 115 -1.80 3.01 24.81
CA GLN A 115 -1.22 4.33 24.97
C GLN A 115 -0.83 4.52 26.44
N GLU A 116 0.41 4.23 26.77
CA GLU A 116 1.01 4.84 27.95
C GLU A 116 0.96 6.35 27.73
N GLY A 117 0.47 7.10 28.73
CA GLY A 117 0.07 8.50 28.63
C GLY A 117 1.19 9.49 28.30
N VAL A 118 1.87 9.32 27.16
CA VAL A 118 2.83 10.26 26.61
C VAL A 118 2.02 11.43 26.06
N PRO A 119 2.22 12.66 26.55
CA PRO A 119 1.54 13.83 26.01
C PRO A 119 1.77 13.86 24.51
N THR A 120 0.72 14.16 23.76
CA THR A 120 0.81 14.54 22.35
C THR A 120 1.53 15.89 22.27
N GLU A 121 2.83 15.91 22.59
CA GLU A 121 3.74 16.88 22.02
C GLU A 121 3.74 16.53 20.54
N ARG A 122 2.84 17.18 19.79
CA ARG A 122 3.01 17.41 18.36
C ARG A 122 4.48 17.75 18.23
N ARG A 123 5.29 16.87 17.63
CA ARG A 123 6.62 17.25 17.21
C ARG A 123 6.43 18.51 16.38
N LYS A 124 6.72 19.66 16.99
CA LYS A 124 6.95 20.90 16.26
C LYS A 124 7.94 20.48 15.20
N SER A 125 7.55 20.69 13.94
CA SER A 125 8.38 20.53 12.77
C SER A 125 9.85 20.74 13.15
N LEU A 126 10.71 19.78 12.80
CA LEU A 126 12.16 19.89 12.90
C LEU A 126 12.56 21.35 12.60
N PRO A 127 13.38 22.01 13.45
CA PRO A 127 13.86 23.34 13.11
C PRO A 127 14.55 23.23 11.75
N SER A 128 14.04 23.99 10.78
CA SER A 128 14.70 24.20 9.51
C SER A 128 16.15 24.56 9.79
N PRO A 129 17.16 23.96 9.15
CA PRO A 129 18.55 24.32 9.40
C PRO A 129 18.70 25.80 9.11
N SER A 130 18.90 26.59 10.16
CA SER A 130 19.26 27.99 10.06
C SER A 130 20.53 28.05 9.23
N ALA A 131 20.45 28.78 8.12
CA ALA A 131 21.57 29.03 7.22
C ALA A 131 22.66 29.79 7.98
N MET A 132 23.65 29.06 8.52
CA MET A 132 24.94 29.65 8.83
C MET A 132 25.63 29.95 7.50
N PRO A 133 26.15 31.17 7.27
CA PRO A 133 26.83 31.49 6.04
C PRO A 133 28.20 30.80 6.04
N ASN A 134 28.31 29.67 5.34
CA ASN A 134 29.59 29.07 5.01
C ASN A 134 30.24 29.86 3.84
N PRO A 135 31.48 30.37 3.96
CA PRO A 135 32.12 31.16 2.90
C PRO A 135 32.40 30.41 1.59
N GLU A 136 32.26 29.08 1.55
CA GLU A 136 32.62 28.28 0.37
C GLU A 136 31.53 28.18 -0.72
N LEU A 137 30.36 28.80 -0.53
CA LEU A 137 29.29 28.85 -1.54
C LEU A 137 29.36 30.11 -2.44
N ALA A 138 30.53 30.74 -2.58
CA ALA A 138 30.73 31.87 -3.49
C ALA A 138 31.11 31.45 -4.92
N PHE A 139 31.59 30.23 -5.13
CA PHE A 139 32.05 29.75 -6.45
C PHE A 139 30.93 29.24 -7.37
N PHE A 140 29.74 28.95 -6.85
CA PHE A 140 28.63 28.38 -7.63
C PHE A 140 27.48 29.36 -7.94
N LYS A 141 27.63 30.66 -7.63
CA LYS A 141 26.60 31.68 -7.85
C LYS A 141 26.75 32.51 -9.14
N SER A 142 27.69 32.19 -10.02
CA SER A 142 28.00 33.02 -11.20
C SER A 142 27.18 32.69 -12.46
N SER A 143 26.01 32.06 -12.36
CA SER A 143 25.15 31.80 -13.52
C SER A 143 23.68 31.96 -13.21
N GLN A 144 23.27 33.17 -12.79
CA GLN A 144 21.90 33.62 -13.01
C GLN A 144 21.82 34.36 -14.36
N PRO A 145 20.89 33.99 -15.26
CA PRO A 145 20.58 34.82 -16.42
C PRO A 145 19.86 36.08 -15.94
N ASN A 146 20.31 37.22 -16.47
CA ASN A 146 19.81 38.55 -16.18
C ASN A 146 18.33 38.67 -16.59
N PHE A 147 17.41 38.70 -15.62
CA PHE A 147 16.02 39.07 -15.88
C PHE A 147 15.91 40.59 -15.84
N GLY A 148 15.91 41.21 -17.03
CA GLY A 148 15.67 42.64 -17.19
C GLY A 148 14.28 43.03 -16.69
N ASN A 149 14.19 44.28 -16.21
CA ASN A 149 12.99 44.92 -15.69
C ASN A 149 11.81 44.83 -16.68
N ILE A 150 10.68 44.25 -16.26
CA ILE A 150 9.48 44.08 -17.09
C ILE A 150 8.44 45.13 -16.68
N SER A 151 8.03 45.97 -17.65
CA SER A 151 6.93 46.95 -17.50
C SER A 151 5.55 46.25 -17.49
N PRO A 152 4.51 46.85 -16.87
CA PRO A 152 3.20 46.21 -16.75
C PRO A 152 2.52 46.14 -18.13
N GLY A 153 2.41 44.94 -18.71
CA GLY A 153 1.72 44.71 -19.98
C GLY A 153 2.18 43.50 -20.78
N ASP A 154 3.33 42.91 -20.45
CA ASP A 154 3.86 41.76 -21.20
C ASP A 154 3.42 40.42 -20.56
N GLY A 155 2.74 39.58 -21.34
CA GLY A 155 2.34 38.23 -20.91
C GLY A 155 3.55 37.29 -20.77
N PRO A 156 3.41 36.14 -20.10
CA PRO A 156 4.53 35.22 -19.92
C PRO A 156 5.08 34.74 -21.28
N LEU A 157 6.41 34.75 -21.43
CA LEU A 157 7.05 34.29 -22.66
C LEU A 157 6.66 32.83 -23.00
N PRO A 158 6.43 32.51 -24.28
CA PRO A 158 6.08 31.15 -24.69
C PRO A 158 7.22 30.18 -24.39
N ILE A 159 6.88 29.10 -23.69
CA ILE A 159 7.80 28.01 -23.32
C ILE A 159 8.38 27.41 -24.61
N ARG A 160 9.72 27.37 -24.72
CA ARG A 160 10.39 26.75 -25.87
C ARG A 160 10.16 25.24 -25.87
N PRO A 161 9.93 24.60 -27.04
CA PRO A 161 9.77 23.16 -27.12
C PRO A 161 11.07 22.45 -26.73
N TYR A 162 10.97 21.46 -25.85
CA TYR A 162 12.10 20.58 -25.53
C TYR A 162 12.38 19.66 -26.73
N HIS A 163 13.58 19.71 -27.30
CA HIS A 163 14.05 18.66 -28.21
C HIS A 163 14.58 17.50 -27.36
N ALA A 164 13.79 16.44 -27.21
CA ALA A 164 14.29 15.19 -26.65
C ALA A 164 15.21 14.52 -27.69
N ILE A 165 16.51 14.49 -27.42
CA ILE A 165 17.45 13.67 -28.20
C ILE A 165 17.28 12.24 -27.71
N ILE A 166 16.49 11.44 -28.43
CA ILE A 166 16.61 9.97 -28.41
C ILE A 166 17.11 9.59 -29.80
N GLU A 167 18.43 9.68 -29.98
CA GLU A 167 19.08 9.06 -31.12
C GLU A 167 19.43 7.62 -30.73
N GLY A 168 18.50 6.73 -31.07
CA GLY A 168 18.62 5.29 -30.95
C GLY A 168 17.98 4.67 -32.18
N THR A 169 18.73 4.64 -33.27
CA THR A 169 18.44 3.80 -34.42
C THR A 169 18.48 2.33 -33.96
N ASP A 170 17.33 1.66 -33.87
CA ASP A 170 17.06 0.53 -34.75
C ASP A 170 15.71 -0.16 -34.49
N LYS A 171 15.20 -0.73 -35.56
CA LYS A 171 13.84 -1.17 -35.81
C LYS A 171 13.36 -2.25 -34.82
N ARG A 172 12.23 -2.02 -34.13
CA ARG A 172 11.31 -3.11 -33.73
C ARG A 172 9.85 -2.70 -33.92
N LYS A 173 9.14 -3.59 -34.61
CA LYS A 173 7.79 -3.47 -35.15
C LYS A 173 6.71 -3.57 -34.05
N GLY A 174 5.59 -2.88 -34.25
CA GLY A 174 4.27 -3.36 -33.82
C GLY A 174 3.65 -2.68 -32.61
N SER A 175 3.17 -1.44 -32.80
CA SER A 175 2.17 -0.82 -31.93
C SER A 175 0.77 -1.24 -32.40
N LEU A 176 0.00 -1.88 -31.52
CA LEU A 176 -1.46 -1.90 -31.61
C LEU A 176 -2.07 -1.73 -30.22
N LYS A 177 -2.44 -0.47 -29.96
CA LYS A 177 -3.68 0.00 -29.32
C LYS A 177 -4.04 -0.59 -27.95
N GLY A 178 -4.13 0.32 -26.99
CA GLY A 178 -4.59 0.03 -25.64
C GLY A 178 -6.09 -0.23 -25.53
N ARG A 179 -6.49 -0.29 -24.24
CA ARG A 179 -7.82 -0.56 -23.67
C ARG A 179 -8.12 -2.05 -23.43
N LYS A 180 -7.82 -2.52 -22.22
CA LYS A 180 -8.81 -3.15 -21.31
C LYS A 180 -8.15 -3.55 -19.97
N TRP A 181 -7.92 -2.59 -19.09
CA TRP A 181 -7.63 -2.92 -17.68
C TRP A 181 -8.90 -3.31 -16.90
N MET A 182 -10.08 -3.05 -17.47
CA MET A 182 -11.40 -3.39 -16.91
C MET A 182 -11.82 -4.85 -17.07
N SER A 183 -10.87 -5.79 -17.19
CA SER A 183 -11.19 -7.22 -17.41
C SER A 183 -10.73 -8.14 -16.27
N ILE A 184 -10.27 -7.58 -15.15
CA ILE A 184 -9.80 -8.37 -13.99
C ILE A 184 -10.89 -8.46 -12.90
N PHE A 185 -11.82 -7.50 -12.86
CA PHE A 185 -13.00 -7.54 -11.99
C PHE A 185 -14.24 -7.52 -12.87
N ASN A 186 -14.88 -8.69 -13.03
CA ASN A 186 -16.13 -8.84 -13.76
C ASN A 186 -17.29 -8.23 -12.96
N ILE A 187 -17.26 -6.91 -12.75
CA ILE A 187 -18.32 -6.10 -12.17
C ILE A 187 -19.17 -5.60 -13.34
N LYS A 188 -20.04 -6.47 -13.86
CA LYS A 188 -21.32 -6.07 -14.47
C LYS A 188 -22.17 -7.29 -14.84
N GLU A 189 -22.75 -7.99 -13.86
CA GLU A 189 -23.90 -8.85 -14.17
C GLU A 189 -24.75 -9.19 -12.93
N ARG A 190 -25.38 -8.17 -12.33
CA ARG A 190 -26.63 -8.35 -11.56
C ARG A 190 -27.47 -7.08 -11.59
N PHE A 191 -28.17 -6.84 -12.71
CA PHE A 191 -29.47 -6.16 -12.70
C PHE A 191 -30.28 -6.70 -13.91
N PRO A 192 -31.50 -7.22 -13.69
CA PRO A 192 -32.32 -7.78 -14.77
C PRO A 192 -33.01 -6.67 -15.56
N ASP A 193 -32.86 -6.66 -16.89
CA ASP A 193 -33.65 -5.83 -17.81
C ASP A 193 -34.90 -6.62 -18.27
N PRO A 194 -36.12 -6.12 -18.01
CA PRO A 194 -37.35 -6.85 -18.28
C PRO A 194 -37.79 -6.65 -19.74
N ARG A 195 -37.18 -7.34 -20.72
CA ARG A 195 -37.72 -7.32 -22.11
C ARG A 195 -37.24 -8.37 -23.11
N ARG A 196 -36.98 -9.63 -22.70
CA ARG A 196 -36.80 -10.74 -23.67
C ARG A 196 -37.55 -12.02 -23.29
N LYS A 197 -38.89 -11.95 -23.29
CA LYS A 197 -39.78 -13.12 -23.46
C LYS A 197 -39.96 -13.38 -24.96
N HIS A 198 -39.12 -14.21 -25.56
CA HIS A 198 -39.52 -15.11 -26.66
C HIS A 198 -38.34 -15.96 -27.11
N LYS A 199 -38.34 -17.23 -26.68
CA LYS A 199 -37.77 -18.43 -27.32
C LYS A 199 -37.28 -19.38 -26.23
N GLN A 200 -38.20 -20.21 -25.75
CA GLN A 200 -37.94 -21.58 -25.31
C GLN A 200 -39.27 -22.22 -24.90
N SER A 201 -39.99 -22.74 -25.89
CA SER A 201 -41.07 -23.72 -25.66
C SER A 201 -41.00 -24.75 -26.78
N ALA A 202 -39.93 -25.55 -26.79
CA ALA A 202 -39.83 -26.75 -27.61
C ALA A 202 -38.62 -27.60 -27.19
N LYS A 203 -38.72 -28.29 -26.06
CA LYS A 203 -38.19 -29.66 -25.89
C LYS A 203 -38.46 -30.15 -24.47
N GLU A 204 -39.69 -30.61 -24.24
CA GLU A 204 -39.93 -31.66 -23.25
C GLU A 204 -41.19 -32.40 -23.68
N LYS A 205 -40.99 -33.48 -24.43
CA LYS A 205 -41.91 -34.63 -24.60
C LYS A 205 -41.28 -35.59 -25.61
N GLU A 206 -40.36 -36.41 -25.13
CA GLU A 206 -40.13 -37.74 -25.70
C GLU A 206 -39.55 -38.63 -24.59
N LYS A 207 -40.46 -39.11 -23.75
CA LYS A 207 -40.29 -40.29 -22.90
C LYS A 207 -41.68 -40.86 -22.66
N THR A 208 -42.09 -41.72 -23.58
CA THR A 208 -43.01 -42.86 -23.41
C THR A 208 -42.90 -43.68 -24.67
#